data_AF-A0A131ZVP0-F1
#
_entry.id   AF-A0A131ZVP0-F1
#
_cell.length_a   1.000
_cell.length_b   1.000
_cell.length_c   1.000
_cell.angle_alpha   90.00
_cell.angle_beta   90.00
_cell.angle_gamma   90.00
#
_symmetry.space_group_name_H-M   'P 1'
#
loop_
_entity.id
_entity.type
_entity.pdbx_description
1 polymer ?
#
loop_
_entity_poly.entity_id
_entity_poly.type
_entity_poly.pdbx_seq_one_letter_code
_entity_poly.pdbx_strand_id
1 'polypeptide(L)'
;MDHSNVTLLLLMSDQSELPVEYELVKATLQLSLEDLRPKYPRINFNLLTRKDPRKCFNNVMAGMAAEYYYLDRINAIIGPICSKGLDSVARLASHWNLPLITAGGVGVEFSNKNTFKSLTRLSFSLGFVLI
;
A
#
# COMPACT_ATOMS: atom_id res chain seq x y z
N MET A 1 19.14 12.07 -21.58
CA MET A 1 18.08 11.04 -21.59
C MET A 1 17.40 11.13 -20.23
N ASP A 2 16.07 11.28 -20.20
CA ASP A 2 15.33 11.61 -18.97
C ASP A 2 15.12 10.36 -18.10
N HIS A 3 15.32 10.48 -16.79
CA HIS A 3 15.10 9.40 -15.82
C HIS A 3 13.68 9.52 -15.28
N SER A 4 12.90 8.44 -15.33
CA SER A 4 11.56 8.43 -14.72
C SER A 4 11.67 8.28 -13.21
N ASN A 5 11.13 9.23 -12.45
CA ASN A 5 11.04 9.14 -10.99
C ASN A 5 9.79 8.35 -10.60
N VAL A 6 9.96 7.31 -9.76
CA VAL A 6 8.87 6.50 -9.21
C VAL A 6 8.94 6.53 -7.69
N THR A 7 7.96 7.17 -7.07
CA THR A 7 7.85 7.32 -5.62
C THR A 7 6.81 6.35 -5.07
N LEU A 8 7.25 5.42 -4.22
CA LEU A 8 6.40 4.46 -3.52
C LEU A 8 6.14 4.95 -2.10
N LEU A 9 4.89 4.87 -1.64
CA LEU A 9 4.52 5.12 -0.25
C LEU A 9 4.27 3.80 0.48
N LEU A 10 5.10 3.44 1.45
CA LEU A 10 4.75 2.47 2.47
C LEU A 10 3.89 3.17 3.54
N LEU A 11 2.63 2.76 3.69
CA LEU A 11 1.70 3.32 4.67
C LEU A 11 1.11 2.20 5.54
N MET A 12 1.42 2.22 6.84
CA MET A 12 0.94 1.22 7.80
C MET A 12 0.50 1.85 9.13
N SER A 13 -0.19 1.07 9.95
CA SER A 13 -0.50 1.36 11.35
C SER A 13 0.11 0.25 12.22
N ASP A 14 0.29 0.49 13.52
CA ASP A 14 0.70 -0.55 14.47
C ASP A 14 -0.31 -1.70 14.60
N GLN A 15 -1.57 -1.47 14.27
CA GLN A 15 -2.55 -2.55 14.23
C GLN A 15 -2.49 -3.27 12.88
N SER A 16 -2.21 -4.58 12.92
CA SER A 16 -2.19 -5.47 11.77
C SER A 16 -3.06 -6.72 12.02
N GLU A 17 -3.70 -7.22 10.98
CA GLU A 17 -4.46 -8.49 10.99
C GLU A 17 -3.57 -9.70 10.70
N LEU A 18 -2.36 -9.45 10.20
CA LEU A 18 -1.35 -10.45 9.88
C LEU A 18 -0.13 -10.25 10.80
N PRO A 19 0.66 -11.30 11.06
CA PRO A 19 1.90 -11.22 11.84
C PRO A 19 3.02 -10.56 11.01
N VAL A 20 2.78 -9.33 10.60
CA VAL A 20 3.65 -8.53 9.73
C VAL A 20 3.88 -7.19 10.41
N GLU A 21 5.15 -6.91 10.70
CA GLU A 21 5.56 -5.67 11.33
C GLU A 21 6.04 -4.64 10.29
N TYR A 22 5.86 -3.36 10.62
CA TYR A 22 6.28 -2.26 9.76
C TYR A 22 7.78 -2.29 9.43
N GLU A 23 8.65 -2.54 10.42
CA GLU A 23 10.09 -2.53 10.18
C GLU A 23 10.53 -3.68 9.28
N LEU A 24 9.87 -4.85 9.38
CA LEU A 24 10.11 -5.97 8.47
C LEU A 24 9.73 -5.59 7.03
N VAL A 25 8.53 -5.03 6.82
CA VAL A 25 8.09 -4.63 5.47
C VAL A 25 9.01 -3.55 4.91
N LYS A 26 9.34 -2.54 5.71
CA LYS A 26 10.26 -1.47 5.33
C LYS A 26 11.62 -2.04 4.88
N ALA A 27 12.22 -2.92 5.67
CA ALA A 27 13.49 -3.56 5.33
C ALA A 27 13.39 -4.36 4.02
N THR A 28 12.32 -5.13 3.84
CA THR A 28 12.11 -5.92 2.61
C THR A 28 11.98 -5.05 1.36
N LEU A 29 11.27 -3.91 1.47
CA LEU A 29 11.14 -2.96 0.36
C LEU A 29 12.48 -2.28 0.05
N GLN A 30 13.27 -1.93 1.07
CA GLN A 30 14.60 -1.35 0.87
C GLN A 30 15.51 -2.33 0.11
N LEU A 31 15.58 -3.59 0.54
CA LEU A 31 16.34 -4.64 -0.14
C LEU A 31 15.84 -4.87 -1.58
N SER A 32 14.52 -4.87 -1.77
CA SER A 32 13.94 -5.01 -3.12
C SER A 32 14.36 -3.86 -4.03
N LEU A 33 14.37 -2.62 -3.53
CA LEU A 33 14.80 -1.46 -4.32
C LEU A 33 16.31 -1.46 -4.62
N GLU A 34 17.13 -1.99 -3.71
CA GLU A 34 18.56 -2.19 -3.96
C GLU A 34 18.80 -3.18 -5.11
N ASP A 35 18.01 -4.25 -5.20
CA ASP A 35 18.06 -5.21 -6.31
C ASP A 35 17.49 -4.64 -7.63
N LEU A 36 16.46 -3.79 -7.56
CA LEU A 36 15.81 -3.23 -8.75
C LEU A 36 16.60 -2.11 -9.42
N ARG A 37 17.30 -1.27 -8.64
CA ARG A 37 18.08 -0.13 -9.17
C ARG A 37 19.06 -0.51 -10.29
N PRO A 38 19.93 -1.52 -10.14
CA PRO A 38 20.83 -1.91 -11.23
C PRO A 38 20.10 -2.54 -12.42
N LYS A 39 18.94 -3.19 -12.20
CA LYS A 39 18.13 -3.80 -13.27
C LYS A 39 17.38 -2.77 -14.11
N TYR A 40 16.99 -1.66 -13.49
CA TYR A 40 16.21 -0.59 -14.11
C TYR A 40 16.91 0.77 -13.97
N PRO A 41 18.09 0.97 -14.59
CA PRO A 41 18.91 2.18 -14.38
C PRO A 41 18.26 3.48 -14.88
N ARG A 42 17.18 3.39 -15.67
CA ARG A 42 16.41 4.55 -16.15
C ARG A 42 15.29 4.97 -15.20
N ILE A 43 15.03 4.19 -14.15
CA ILE A 43 14.00 4.47 -13.15
C ILE A 43 14.69 4.86 -11.83
N ASN A 44 14.37 6.04 -11.33
CA ASN A 44 14.79 6.45 -10.00
C ASN A 44 13.69 6.12 -8.99
N PHE A 45 13.90 5.06 -8.20
CA PHE A 45 12.96 4.64 -7.17
C PHE A 45 13.18 5.36 -5.85
N ASN A 46 12.13 6.04 -5.37
CA ASN A 46 12.06 6.67 -4.07
C ASN A 46 11.07 5.91 -3.18
N LEU A 47 11.42 5.73 -1.90
CA LEU A 47 10.55 5.10 -0.92
C LEU A 47 10.24 6.08 0.22
N LEU A 48 8.98 6.47 0.33
CA LEU A 48 8.45 7.20 1.47
C LEU A 48 7.83 6.21 2.43
N THR A 49 8.23 6.24 3.69
CA THR A 49 7.76 5.28 4.70
C THR A 49 7.03 6.02 5.81
N ARG A 50 5.77 5.64 6.07
CA ARG A 50 4.92 6.30 7.05
C ARG A 50 4.14 5.27 7.86
N LYS A 51 4.11 5.53 9.18
CA LYS A 51 3.50 4.67 10.18
C LYS A 51 2.66 5.52 11.12
N ASP A 52 1.40 5.16 11.30
CA ASP A 52 0.57 5.68 12.40
C ASP A 52 0.76 4.77 13.64
N PRO A 53 1.29 5.29 14.76
CA PRO A 53 1.55 4.47 15.96
C PRO A 53 0.28 4.10 16.74
N ARG A 54 -0.89 4.55 16.26
CA ARG A 54 -2.19 4.29 16.89
C ARG A 54 -2.87 3.10 16.23
N LYS A 55 -4.06 2.78 16.74
CA LYS A 55 -4.98 1.81 16.12
C LYS A 55 -5.28 2.21 14.67
N CYS A 56 -5.69 1.22 13.88
CA CYS A 56 -5.99 1.42 12.48
C CYS A 56 -7.34 2.12 12.27
N PHE A 57 -7.31 3.46 12.28
CA PHE A 57 -8.47 4.32 12.05
C PHE A 57 -8.57 4.73 10.58
N ASN A 58 -9.77 4.59 10.02
CA ASN A 58 -10.05 4.88 8.62
C ASN A 58 -9.75 6.34 8.22
N ASN A 59 -10.14 7.31 9.04
CA ASN A 59 -9.98 8.74 8.77
C ASN A 59 -8.51 9.18 8.81
N VAL A 60 -7.73 8.68 9.77
CA VAL A 60 -6.30 8.97 9.90
C VAL A 60 -5.53 8.43 8.68
N MET A 61 -5.74 7.16 8.35
CA MET A 61 -5.04 6.51 7.24
C MET A 61 -5.39 7.16 5.89
N ALA A 62 -6.65 7.52 5.69
CA ALA A 62 -7.10 8.26 4.50
C ALA A 62 -6.46 9.66 4.42
N GLY A 63 -6.43 10.39 5.54
CA GLY A 63 -5.80 11.71 5.61
C GLY A 63 -4.32 11.66 5.27
N MET A 64 -3.59 10.70 5.83
CA MET A 64 -2.18 10.49 5.49
C MET A 64 -2.01 10.13 4.01
N ALA A 65 -2.79 9.20 3.47
CA ALA A 65 -2.71 8.85 2.05
C ALA A 65 -2.95 10.07 1.13
N ALA A 66 -3.93 10.92 1.47
CA ALA A 66 -4.22 12.14 0.74
C ALA A 66 -3.08 13.16 0.84
N GLU A 67 -2.50 13.34 2.02
CA GLU A 67 -1.34 14.21 2.23
C GLU A 67 -0.19 13.85 1.27
N TYR A 68 0.26 12.59 1.28
CA TYR A 68 1.36 12.14 0.41
C TYR A 68 0.97 12.13 -1.08
N TYR A 69 -0.30 11.90 -1.41
CA TYR A 69 -0.78 12.00 -2.79
C TYR A 69 -0.63 13.42 -3.34
N TYR A 70 -1.11 14.43 -2.60
CA TYR A 70 -1.10 15.81 -3.07
C TYR A 70 0.25 16.51 -2.90
N LEU A 71 1.00 16.21 -1.84
CA LEU A 71 2.26 16.90 -1.53
C LEU A 71 3.47 16.22 -2.17
N ASP A 72 3.53 14.89 -2.15
CA ASP A 72 4.72 14.14 -2.60
C ASP A 72 4.56 13.48 -3.97
N ARG A 73 3.36 13.56 -4.58
CA ARG A 73 3.05 13.01 -5.92
C ARG A 73 3.47 11.55 -6.07
N ILE A 74 3.08 10.73 -5.09
CA ILE A 74 3.37 9.30 -5.08
C ILE A 74 2.80 8.60 -6.33
N ASN A 75 3.47 7.53 -6.77
CA ASN A 75 3.09 6.73 -7.93
C ASN A 75 2.42 5.40 -7.55
N ALA A 76 2.61 4.92 -6.32
CA ALA A 76 1.91 3.76 -5.78
C ALA A 76 1.93 3.76 -4.25
N ILE A 77 1.00 3.01 -3.65
CA ILE A 77 0.93 2.76 -2.21
C ILE A 77 1.19 1.28 -1.93
N ILE A 78 2.02 1.00 -0.92
CA ILE A 78 2.21 -0.30 -0.30
C ILE A 78 1.55 -0.30 1.08
N GLY A 79 0.62 -1.22 1.31
CA GLY A 79 -0.27 -1.22 2.48
C GLY A 79 -1.54 -0.38 2.27
N PRO A 80 -2.36 -0.14 3.31
CA PRO A 80 -2.26 -0.67 4.68
C PRO A 80 -2.50 -2.18 4.77
N ILE A 81 -2.08 -2.79 5.88
CA ILE A 81 -2.34 -4.21 6.16
C ILE A 81 -3.70 -4.42 6.86
N CYS A 82 -4.07 -3.56 7.80
CA CYS A 82 -5.35 -3.62 8.49
C CYS A 82 -6.52 -3.23 7.58
N SER A 83 -7.65 -3.94 7.70
CA SER A 83 -8.80 -3.76 6.83
C SER A 83 -9.48 -2.40 6.98
N LYS A 84 -9.57 -1.84 8.20
CA LYS A 84 -10.22 -0.53 8.43
C LYS A 84 -9.52 0.63 7.70
N GLY A 85 -8.20 0.65 7.75
CA GLY A 85 -7.38 1.65 7.06
C GLY A 85 -7.32 1.36 5.57
N LEU A 86 -7.26 0.08 5.19
CA LEU A 86 -7.26 -0.33 3.80
C LEU A 86 -8.55 0.08 3.08
N ASP A 87 -9.74 -0.08 3.68
CA ASP A 87 -11.01 0.29 3.02
C ASP A 87 -11.00 1.76 2.58
N SER A 88 -10.60 2.68 3.45
CA SER A 88 -10.58 4.10 3.11
C SER A 88 -9.47 4.45 2.13
N VAL A 89 -8.25 3.94 2.33
CA VAL A 89 -7.11 4.21 1.44
C VAL A 89 -7.32 3.59 0.05
N ALA A 90 -7.88 2.39 -0.04
CA ALA A 90 -8.13 1.71 -1.31
C ALA A 90 -9.23 2.37 -2.15
N ARG A 91 -10.25 2.95 -1.51
CA ARG A 91 -11.26 3.78 -2.19
C ARG A 91 -10.64 5.04 -2.78
N LEU A 92 -9.80 5.73 -2.01
CA LEU A 92 -9.07 6.91 -2.50
C LEU A 92 -8.13 6.54 -3.65
N ALA A 93 -7.33 5.49 -3.49
CA ALA A 93 -6.44 4.99 -4.53
C ALA A 93 -7.20 4.64 -5.82
N SER A 94 -8.39 4.02 -5.69
CA SER A 94 -9.24 3.69 -6.84
C SER A 94 -9.80 4.94 -7.52
N HIS A 95 -10.13 5.99 -6.76
CA HIS A 95 -10.56 7.27 -7.29
C HIS A 95 -9.43 7.99 -8.03
N TRP A 96 -8.20 7.95 -7.49
CA TRP A 96 -7.02 8.56 -8.09
C TRP A 96 -6.39 7.74 -9.22
N ASN A 97 -6.92 6.55 -9.52
CA ASN A 97 -6.29 5.58 -10.42
C ASN A 97 -4.83 5.28 -10.02
N LEU A 98 -4.57 5.24 -8.72
CA LEU A 98 -3.26 5.01 -8.13
C LEU A 98 -3.13 3.54 -7.70
N PRO A 99 -2.12 2.79 -8.17
CA PRO A 99 -1.89 1.42 -7.72
C PRO A 99 -1.73 1.34 -6.20
N LEU A 100 -2.47 0.42 -5.58
CA LEU A 100 -2.32 0.07 -4.17
C LEU A 100 -2.05 -1.42 -4.06
N ILE A 101 -0.93 -1.79 -3.47
CA ILE A 101 -0.51 -3.18 -3.30
C ILE A 101 -0.43 -3.50 -1.81
N THR A 102 -1.02 -4.60 -1.36
CA THR A 102 -0.99 -4.97 0.06
C THR A 102 -0.94 -6.48 0.25
N ALA A 103 -0.36 -6.91 1.37
CA ALA A 103 -0.50 -8.29 1.85
C ALA A 103 -1.73 -8.46 2.76
N GLY A 104 -2.36 -7.36 3.20
CA GLY A 104 -3.51 -7.37 4.09
C GLY A 104 -4.87 -7.39 3.37
N GLY A 105 -5.92 -6.98 4.08
CA GLY A 105 -7.28 -6.94 3.54
C GLY A 105 -7.81 -8.34 3.22
N VAL A 106 -7.79 -9.23 4.21
CA VAL A 106 -8.19 -10.64 4.04
C VAL A 106 -9.69 -10.79 3.77
N GLY A 107 -10.50 -9.78 4.09
CA GLY A 107 -11.94 -9.77 3.87
C GLY A 107 -12.35 -9.96 2.39
N VAL A 108 -13.51 -10.60 2.19
CA VAL A 108 -14.07 -10.88 0.86
C VAL A 108 -14.49 -9.60 0.13
N GLU A 109 -14.83 -8.54 0.87
CA GLU A 109 -15.25 -7.24 0.34
C GLU A 109 -14.18 -6.61 -0.56
N PHE A 110 -12.89 -6.82 -0.26
CA PHE A 110 -11.76 -6.30 -1.05
C PHE A 110 -11.60 -6.98 -2.42
N SER A 111 -12.36 -8.05 -2.68
CA SER A 111 -12.47 -8.67 -4.01
C SER A 111 -13.34 -7.86 -4.98
N ASN A 112 -14.16 -6.92 -4.48
CA ASN A 112 -15.04 -6.12 -5.34
C ASN A 112 -14.26 -5.09 -6.16
N LYS A 113 -13.93 -5.42 -7.42
CA LYS A 113 -13.23 -4.53 -8.35
C LYS A 113 -14.06 -3.37 -8.89
N ASN A 114 -15.37 -3.33 -8.65
CA ASN A 114 -16.14 -2.11 -8.94
C ASN A 114 -15.80 -0.99 -7.95
N THR A 115 -15.48 -1.36 -6.70
CA THR A 115 -15.09 -0.43 -5.63
C THR A 115 -13.58 -0.26 -5.55
N PHE A 116 -12.83 -1.36 -5.53
CA PHE A 116 -11.38 -1.40 -5.29
C PHE A 116 -10.61 -1.69 -6.59
N LYS A 117 -10.75 -0.80 -7.57
CA LYS A 117 -10.24 -0.96 -8.95
C LYS A 117 -8.72 -1.10 -9.02
N SER A 118 -8.00 -0.31 -8.22
CA SER A 118 -6.52 -0.26 -8.24
C SER A 118 -5.84 -1.08 -7.14
N LEU A 119 -6.64 -1.79 -6.32
CA LEU A 119 -6.16 -2.63 -5.24
C LEU A 119 -5.64 -3.97 -5.79
N THR A 120 -4.41 -4.33 -5.46
CA THR A 120 -3.81 -5.65 -5.68
C THR A 120 -3.43 -6.26 -4.35
N ARG A 121 -3.92 -7.47 -4.06
CA ARG A 121 -3.55 -8.22 -2.85
C ARG A 121 -2.56 -9.31 -3.22
N LEU A 122 -1.50 -9.46 -2.42
CA LEU A 122 -0.45 -10.48 -2.62
C LEU A 122 -0.58 -11.68 -1.68
N SER A 123 -1.59 -11.68 -0.80
CA SER A 123 -1.86 -12.74 0.18
C SER A 123 -3.20 -13.42 -0.10
N PHE A 124 -3.65 -14.27 0.82
CA PHE A 124 -4.93 -14.96 0.76
C PHE A 124 -6.12 -14.02 1.00
N SER A 125 -7.28 -14.44 0.52
CA SER A 125 -8.57 -13.84 0.85
C SER A 125 -9.48 -14.89 1.46
N LEU A 126 -10.23 -14.52 2.50
CA LEU A 126 -11.27 -15.36 3.07
C LEU A 126 -12.44 -15.37 2.08
N GLY A 127 -12.64 -16.50 1.41
CA GLY A 127 -13.82 -16.80 0.61
C GLY A 127 -14.57 -17.98 1.22
N PHE A 128 -15.89 -18.03 1.07
CA PHE A 128 -16.66 -19.23 1.39
C PHE A 128 -16.22 -20.35 0.44
N VAL A 129 -15.46 -21.31 0.95
CA VAL A 129 -15.42 -22.66 0.37
C VAL A 129 -16.65 -23.36 0.93
N LEU A 130 -17.70 -23.47 0.11
CA LEU A 130 -18.77 -24.43 0.36
C LEU A 130 -18.13 -25.82 0.14
N ILE A 131 -17.74 -26.46 1.24
CA ILE A 131 -17.50 -27.92 1.31
C ILE A 131 -18.79 -28.60 1.74
#